data_AF-A0A392NC61-F1
#
_entry.id   AF-A0A392NC61-F1
#
_cell.length_a   1.000
_cell.length_b   1.000
_cell.length_c   1.000
_cell.angle_alpha   90.00
_cell.angle_beta   90.00
_cell.angle_gamma   90.00
#
_symmetry.space_group_name_H-M   'P 1'
#
loop_
_entity.id
_entity.type
_entity.pdbx_description
1 polymer ?
#
loop_
_entity_poly.entity_id
_entity_poly.type
_entity_poly.pdbx_seq_one_letter_code
_entity_poly.pdbx_strand_id
1 'polypeptide(L)'
;MSLVALFDEVIDQEGDHIEGLRKLVDPRLGDNYSVDSINKMAQLAKACINRDPKQRPTMRSVVVSLMTPNSTIYDGSRTDSASLSLTMEHDSN
;
A
#
# COMPACT_ATOMS: atom_id res chain seq x y z
N MET A 1 -19.72 -11.33 5.81
CA MET A 1 -19.13 -10.40 4.83
C MET A 1 -17.77 -10.95 4.40
N SER A 2 -17.38 -10.79 3.13
CA SER A 2 -16.06 -11.22 2.63
C SER A 2 -15.02 -10.15 2.94
N LEU A 3 -13.76 -10.55 3.18
CA LEU A 3 -12.65 -9.62 3.37
C LEU A 3 -12.51 -8.65 2.19
N VAL A 4 -12.77 -9.11 0.97
CA VAL A 4 -12.70 -8.25 -0.23
C VAL A 4 -13.75 -7.15 -0.17
N ALA A 5 -14.98 -7.47 0.22
CA ALA A 5 -16.06 -6.49 0.31
C ALA A 5 -15.81 -5.45 1.42
N LEU A 6 -15.17 -5.84 2.52
CA LEU A 6 -14.76 -4.93 3.59
C LEU A 6 -13.77 -3.87 3.08
N PHE A 7 -12.77 -4.29 2.31
CA PHE A 7 -11.76 -3.38 1.76
C PHE A 7 -12.33 -2.50 0.64
N ASP A 8 -13.19 -3.04 -0.23
CA ASP A 8 -13.91 -2.24 -1.24
C ASP A 8 -14.74 -1.14 -0.55
N GLU A 9 -15.46 -1.47 0.53
CA GLU A 9 -16.29 -0.51 1.27
C GLU A 9 -15.48 0.57 2.00
N VAL A 10 -14.36 0.23 2.63
CA VAL A 10 -13.57 1.18 3.42
C VAL A 10 -12.64 2.04 2.55
N ILE A 11 -12.09 1.49 1.46
CA ILE A 11 -11.10 2.19 0.62
C ILE A 11 -11.76 2.99 -0.52
N ASP A 12 -12.90 2.54 -1.06
CA ASP A 12 -13.57 3.23 -2.18
C ASP A 12 -14.66 4.21 -1.74
N GLN A 13 -14.83 4.43 -0.43
CA GLN A 13 -15.73 5.46 0.08
C GLN A 13 -15.21 6.86 -0.27
N GLU A 14 -15.96 7.59 -1.11
CA GLU A 14 -15.75 9.03 -1.35
C GLU A 14 -16.03 9.81 -0.05
N GLY A 15 -14.97 10.13 0.71
CA GLY A 15 -15.04 10.81 2.01
C GLY A 15 -13.76 10.64 2.83
N ASP A 16 -13.86 10.83 4.15
CA ASP A 16 -12.76 10.58 5.11
C ASP A 16 -12.54 9.07 5.33
N HIS A 17 -12.08 8.38 4.28
CA HIS A 17 -11.71 6.97 4.29
C HIS A 17 -10.61 6.66 5.32
N ILE A 18 -9.86 7.66 5.78
CA ILE A 18 -8.84 7.51 6.83
C ILE A 18 -9.47 7.08 8.14
N GLU A 19 -10.62 7.65 8.52
CA GLU A 19 -11.32 7.26 9.74
C GLU A 19 -11.89 5.83 9.65
N GLY A 20 -12.31 5.42 8.45
CA GLY A 20 -12.67 4.03 8.17
C GLY A 20 -11.46 3.09 8.34
N LEU A 21 -10.31 3.46 7.81
CA LEU A 21 -9.07 2.69 7.92
C LEU A 21 -8.58 2.59 9.38
N ARG A 22 -8.66 3.67 10.15
CA ARG A 22 -8.27 3.66 11.58
C ARG A 22 -9.04 2.64 12.40
N LYS A 23 -10.31 2.39 12.08
CA LYS A 23 -11.13 1.36 12.73
C LYS A 23 -10.68 -0.06 12.42
N LEU A 24 -9.89 -0.26 11.36
CA LEU A 24 -9.32 -1.55 10.98
C LEU A 24 -7.91 -1.78 11.55
N VAL A 25 -7.26 -0.73 12.07
CA VAL A 25 -5.92 -0.82 12.67
C VAL A 25 -6.01 -1.52 14.02
N ASP A 26 -5.02 -2.36 14.34
CA ASP A 26 -4.92 -3.01 15.66
C ASP A 26 -4.93 -1.95 16.77
N PRO A 27 -5.92 -1.94 17.68
CA PRO A 27 -6.02 -0.96 18.76
C PRO A 27 -4.79 -0.92 19.67
N ARG A 28 -4.02 -2.01 19.74
CA ARG A 28 -2.79 -2.09 20.54
C ARG A 28 -1.67 -1.21 19.99
N LEU A 29 -1.77 -0.75 18.75
CA LEU A 29 -0.83 0.21 18.16
C LEU A 29 -1.04 1.64 18.67
N GLY A 30 -2.21 1.97 19.24
CA GLY A 30 -2.51 3.35 19.69
C GLY A 30 -2.29 4.35 18.55
N ASP A 31 -1.49 5.39 18.80
CA ASP A 31 -1.09 6.39 17.78
C ASP A 31 0.29 6.09 17.16
N ASN A 32 0.83 4.90 17.36
CA ASN A 32 2.17 4.51 16.91
C ASN A 32 2.18 4.03 15.44
N TYR A 33 1.55 4.80 14.56
CA TYR A 33 1.58 4.59 13.11
C TYR A 33 1.31 5.90 12.36
N SER A 34 1.80 6.01 11.13
CA SER A 34 1.45 7.13 10.26
C SER A 34 0.20 6.81 9.43
N VAL A 35 -0.62 7.83 9.15
CA VAL A 35 -1.79 7.71 8.26
C VAL A 35 -1.38 7.23 6.87
N ASP A 36 -0.25 7.70 6.37
CA ASP A 36 0.28 7.28 5.07
C ASP A 36 0.64 5.79 5.04
N SER A 37 1.23 5.28 6.13
CA SER A 37 1.58 3.87 6.24
C SER A 37 0.34 2.99 6.21
N ILE A 38 -0.72 3.33 6.95
CA ILE A 38 -1.95 2.53 6.97
C ILE A 38 -2.67 2.58 5.62
N ASN A 39 -2.66 3.74 4.94
CA ASN A 39 -3.28 3.88 3.62
C ASN A 39 -2.56 3.02 2.58
N LYS A 40 -1.22 3.08 2.53
CA LYS A 40 -0.39 2.26 1.63
C LYS A 40 -0.55 0.77 1.91
N MET A 41 -0.56 0.38 3.18
CA MET A 41 -0.81 -1.01 3.59
C MET A 41 -2.21 -1.48 3.17
N ALA A 42 -3.22 -0.63 3.31
CA ALA A 42 -4.58 -0.95 2.93
C ALA A 42 -4.72 -1.14 1.41
N GLN A 43 -4.10 -0.27 0.61
CA GLN A 43 -4.05 -0.43 -0.85
C GLN A 43 -3.35 -1.73 -1.26
N LEU A 44 -2.22 -2.07 -0.61
CA LEU A 44 -1.49 -3.29 -0.90
C LEU A 44 -2.30 -4.53 -0.52
N ALA A 45 -2.95 -4.51 0.65
CA ALA A 45 -3.84 -5.58 1.07
C ALA A 45 -5.01 -5.76 0.10
N LYS A 46 -5.63 -4.66 -0.38
CA LYS A 46 -6.69 -4.68 -1.39
C LYS A 46 -6.23 -5.36 -2.69
N ALA A 47 -5.04 -5.02 -3.18
CA ALA A 47 -4.46 -5.65 -4.36
C ALA A 47 -4.22 -7.16 -4.14
N CYS A 48 -3.69 -7.55 -2.98
CA CYS A 48 -3.41 -8.94 -2.63
C CYS A 48 -4.67 -9.83 -2.60
N ILE A 49 -5.81 -9.27 -2.19
CA ILE A 49 -7.07 -10.03 -2.06
C ILE A 49 -8.01 -9.84 -3.25
N ASN A 50 -7.53 -9.25 -4.36
CA ASN A 50 -8.37 -8.99 -5.53
C ASN A 50 -9.14 -10.24 -5.98
N ARG A 51 -10.42 -10.07 -6.35
CA ARG A 51 -11.29 -11.16 -6.81
C ARG A 51 -10.75 -11.81 -8.07
N ASP A 52 -10.14 -11.04 -8.96
CA ASP A 52 -9.42 -11.56 -10.12
C ASP A 52 -8.00 -11.97 -9.70
N PRO A 53 -7.65 -13.28 -9.74
CA PRO A 53 -6.31 -13.74 -9.41
C PRO A 53 -5.21 -13.13 -10.30
N LYS A 54 -5.55 -12.69 -11.53
CA LYS A 54 -4.59 -12.07 -12.45
C LYS A 54 -4.21 -10.65 -12.04
N GLN A 55 -5.05 -10.01 -11.22
CA GLN A 55 -4.81 -8.66 -10.69
C GLN A 55 -4.05 -8.69 -9.35
N ARG A 56 -3.77 -9.88 -8.80
CA ARG A 56 -3.01 -10.00 -7.55
C ARG A 56 -1.52 -9.79 -7.83
N PRO A 57 -0.81 -9.02 -6.98
CA PRO A 57 0.61 -8.77 -7.17
C PRO A 57 1.44 -10.04 -6.95
N THR A 58 2.61 -10.10 -7.59
CA THR A 58 3.63 -11.11 -7.29
C THR A 58 4.25 -10.83 -5.91
N MET A 59 4.77 -11.86 -5.24
CA MET A 59 5.49 -11.67 -3.97
C MET A 59 6.66 -10.69 -4.07
N ARG A 60 7.34 -10.64 -5.22
CA ARG A 60 8.39 -9.63 -5.48
C ARG A 60 7.81 -8.21 -5.43
N SER A 61 6.69 -7.98 -6.11
CA SER A 61 6.02 -6.68 -6.10
C SER A 61 5.53 -6.31 -4.69
N VAL A 62 4.99 -7.27 -3.93
CA VAL A 62 4.59 -7.06 -2.53
C VAL A 62 5.77 -6.58 -1.69
N VAL A 63 6.91 -7.26 -1.76
CA VAL A 63 8.12 -6.89 -1.00
C VAL A 63 8.63 -5.50 -1.40
N VAL A 64 8.66 -5.19 -2.69
CA VAL A 64 9.09 -3.86 -3.18
C VAL A 64 8.17 -2.76 -2.64
N SER A 65 6.85 -2.94 -2.67
CA SER A 65 5.89 -1.97 -2.12
C SER A 65 6.04 -1.78 -0.61
N LEU A 66 6.37 -2.84 0.15
CA LEU A 66 6.61 -2.74 1.59
C LEU A 66 7.92 -2.02 1.93
N MET A 67 8.96 -2.21 1.13
CA MET A 67 10.29 -1.64 1.38
C MET A 67 10.42 -0.19 0.89
N THR A 68 9.56 0.24 -0.03
CA THR A 68 9.66 1.56 -0.65
C THR A 68 8.52 2.45 -0.15
N PRO A 69 8.72 3.25 0.91
CA PRO A 69 7.65 4.00 1.56
C PRO A 69 6.92 4.99 0.65
N ASN A 70 7.39 5.26 -0.58
CA ASN A 70 6.78 6.16 -1.55
C ASN A 70 6.43 5.54 -2.92
N SER A 71 6.54 4.23 -3.13
CA SER A 71 6.14 3.66 -4.43
C SER A 71 4.63 3.43 -4.49
N THR A 72 4.02 3.83 -5.60
CA THR A 72 2.69 3.36 -5.99
C THR A 72 2.78 1.88 -6.35
N ILE A 73 1.73 1.11 -6.05
CA ILE A 73 1.69 -0.31 -6.40
C ILE A 73 1.92 -0.42 -7.90
N TYR A 74 2.89 -1.25 -8.28
CA TYR A 74 3.24 -1.52 -9.67
C TYR A 74 2.03 -2.15 -10.37
N ASP A 75 1.29 -1.33 -11.11
CA ASP A 75 0.21 -1.78 -11.99
C ASP A 75 0.83 -2.33 -13.27
N GLY A 76 0.55 -3.60 -13.56
CA GLY A 76 1.21 -4.42 -14.57
C GLY A 76 0.92 -4.06 -16.03
N SER A 77 0.78 -2.77 -16.37
CA SER A 77 0.52 -2.32 -17.73
C SER A 77 1.07 -0.92 -18.05
N ARG A 78 2.40 -0.79 -18.16
CA ARG A 78 3.16 -0.01 -19.18
C ARG A 78 4.60 0.24 -18.72
N THR A 79 5.51 0.26 -19.69
CA THR A 79 6.95 0.44 -19.51
C THR A 79 7.33 1.90 -19.22
N ASP A 80 8.51 2.03 -18.61
CA ASP A 80 9.48 3.14 -18.65
C ASP A 80 9.49 4.21 -17.53
N SER A 81 10.56 4.09 -16.74
CA SER A 81 11.45 5.17 -16.29
C SER A 81 10.95 6.18 -15.25
N ALA A 82 11.22 5.88 -13.98
CA ALA A 82 11.71 6.87 -13.02
C ALA A 82 12.57 6.18 -11.94
N SER A 83 13.87 6.16 -12.22
CA SER A 83 14.98 6.22 -11.27
C SER A 83 15.09 5.15 -10.18
N LEU A 84 15.78 4.07 -10.52
CA LEU A 84 16.76 3.49 -9.61
C LEU A 84 17.89 4.52 -9.43
N SER A 85 17.76 5.44 -8.49
CA SER A 85 18.91 6.21 -8.01
C SER A 85 18.96 6.12 -6.49
N LEU A 86 19.77 5.18 -6.01
CA LEU A 86 20.39 5.29 -4.70
C LEU A 86 21.89 5.44 -4.93
N THR A 87 22.30 6.59 -5.47
CA THR A 87 23.64 7.10 -5.22
C THR A 87 23.66 7.48 -3.73
N MET A 88 24.31 6.65 -2.92
CA MET A 88 24.89 7.13 -1.67
C MET A 88 26.02 8.10 -2.04
N GLU A 89 25.66 9.37 -2.22
CA GLU A 89 26.61 10.46 -2.04
C GLU A 89 26.86 10.57 -0.54
N HIS A 90 27.94 9.91 -0.08
CA HIS A 90 28.51 10.23 1.22
C HIS A 90 29.36 11.47 1.04
N ASP A 91 28.76 12.62 1.32
CA ASP A 91 29.44 13.89 1.38
C ASP A 91 30.47 13.88 2.52
N SER A 92 31.61 14.49 2.22
CA SER A 92 32.78 14.56 3.09
C SER A 92 32.51 15.51 4.26
N ASN A 93 32.92 15.09 5.46
CA ASN A 93 33.66 15.97 6.37
C ASN A 93 34.51 15.13 7.33
#